data_AF-R9GSC2-F1
#
_entry.id   AF-R9GSC2-F1
#
_cell.length_a   1.000
_cell.length_b   1.000
_cell.length_c   1.000
_cell.angle_alpha   90.00
_cell.angle_beta   90.00
_cell.angle_gamma   90.00
#
_symmetry.space_group_name_H-M   'P 1'
#
loop_
_entity.id
_entity.type
_entity.pdbx_description
1 polymer ?
#
loop_
_entity_poly.entity_id
_entity_poly.type
_entity_poly.pdbx_seq_one_letter_code
_entity_poly.pdbx_strand_id
1 'polypeptide(L)'
;MELDEFKNYWKTIQDKEFTQQELTNEKLDQIIMKTTDTLDYLQKTSAYWIRTNNTNVQKLKGLLIPFLLVIILKAFLMADKTETIEAFAINIGTSLIYMAIILIHYFTTVWIFKRQQEIFTLNNTKNLKETVAKIIDDFTKYYVKFNIIYMFLYPAYFYSIIKFITFWTPSTNILLLTCALLTIFTLAIGHLLHILKYSDKIKSLKTNLKELKEDF
;
A
#
# COMPACT_ATOMS: atom_id res chain seq x y z
N MET A 1 28.04 44.31 -40.95
CA MET A 1 27.70 44.14 -39.53
C MET A 1 28.59 45.08 -38.75
N GLU A 2 28.01 46.10 -38.14
CA GLU A 2 28.76 47.05 -37.32
C GLU A 2 29.26 46.35 -36.04
N LEU A 3 30.37 46.80 -35.47
CA LEU A 3 31.04 46.13 -34.35
C LEU A 3 30.11 45.93 -33.13
N ASP A 4 29.14 46.81 -32.97
CA ASP A 4 28.16 46.76 -31.89
C ASP A 4 27.05 45.73 -32.12
N GLU A 5 26.68 45.47 -33.38
CA GLU A 5 25.77 44.36 -33.73
C GLU A 5 26.42 43.00 -33.45
N PHE A 6 27.72 42.86 -33.74
CA PHE A 6 28.46 41.64 -33.46
C PHE A 6 28.58 41.38 -31.95
N LYS A 7 28.87 42.41 -31.15
CA LYS A 7 28.92 42.29 -29.68
C LYS A 7 27.57 41.91 -29.08
N ASN A 8 26.48 42.50 -29.56
CA ASN A 8 25.14 42.15 -29.10
C ASN A 8 24.75 40.73 -29.51
N TYR A 9 25.07 40.32 -30.73
CA TYR A 9 24.85 38.95 -31.20
C TYR A 9 25.65 37.93 -30.38
N TRP A 10 26.93 38.22 -30.12
CA TRP A 10 27.81 37.37 -29.34
C TRP A 10 27.35 37.24 -27.88
N LYS A 11 26.99 38.36 -27.25
CA LYS A 11 26.43 38.37 -25.89
C LYS A 11 25.12 37.57 -25.81
N THR A 12 24.28 37.68 -26.83
CA THR A 12 23.02 36.91 -26.91
C THR A 12 23.29 35.41 -27.06
N ILE A 13 24.32 35.01 -27.82
CA ILE A 13 24.73 33.60 -27.92
C ILE A 13 25.29 33.11 -26.60
N GLN A 14 26.16 33.89 -25.97
CA GLN A 14 26.82 33.52 -24.72
C GLN A 14 25.81 33.45 -23.56
N ASP A 15 24.87 34.39 -23.48
CA ASP A 15 23.77 34.36 -22.53
C ASP A 15 22.85 33.15 -22.79
N LYS A 16 22.61 32.77 -24.06
CA LYS A 16 21.87 31.54 -24.40
C LYS A 16 22.62 30.25 -24.04
N GLU A 17 23.93 30.20 -24.22
CA GLU A 17 24.76 29.05 -23.82
C GLU A 17 24.82 28.91 -22.28
N PHE A 18 24.94 30.02 -21.55
CA PHE A 18 24.85 30.02 -20.09
C PHE A 18 23.46 29.62 -19.59
N THR A 19 22.40 30.02 -20.29
CA THR A 19 21.02 29.61 -19.96
C THR A 19 20.77 28.13 -20.30
N GLN A 20 21.43 27.58 -21.34
CA GLN A 20 21.37 26.14 -21.67
C GLN A 20 22.15 25.25 -20.68
N GLN A 21 23.00 25.82 -19.82
CA GLN A 21 23.63 25.11 -18.69
C GLN A 21 22.82 25.28 -17.39
N GLU A 22 21.49 25.08 -17.45
CA GLU A 22 20.57 25.38 -16.35
C GLU A 22 20.80 24.53 -15.08
N LEU A 23 21.49 23.39 -15.21
CA LEU A 23 22.03 22.59 -14.11
C LEU A 23 23.55 22.39 -14.19
N THR A 24 24.27 22.91 -13.19
CA THR A 24 25.67 22.55 -12.95
C THR A 24 25.78 21.05 -12.63
N ASN A 25 26.91 20.41 -12.96
CA ASN A 25 27.18 19.01 -12.57
C ASN A 25 26.90 18.75 -11.09
N GLU A 26 27.16 19.74 -10.23
CA GLU A 26 26.86 19.71 -8.80
C GLU A 26 25.34 19.60 -8.49
N LYS A 27 24.48 20.33 -9.21
CA LYS A 27 23.02 20.19 -9.04
C LYS A 27 22.54 18.82 -9.53
N LEU A 28 23.11 18.30 -10.62
CA LEU A 28 22.79 16.98 -11.14
C LEU A 28 23.17 15.87 -10.13
N ASP A 29 24.37 15.95 -9.56
CA ASP A 29 24.83 15.04 -8.50
C ASP A 29 23.92 15.10 -7.27
N GLN A 30 23.48 16.30 -6.88
CA GLN A 30 22.52 16.47 -5.78
C GLN A 30 21.17 15.82 -6.08
N ILE A 31 20.64 15.92 -7.32
CA ILE A 31 19.38 15.27 -7.71
C ILE A 31 19.53 13.75 -7.70
N ILE A 32 20.64 13.22 -8.25
CA ILE A 32 20.93 11.79 -8.27
C ILE A 32 21.02 11.23 -6.84
N MET A 33 21.75 11.92 -5.95
CA MET A 33 21.89 11.55 -4.55
C MET A 33 20.55 11.56 -3.82
N LYS A 34 19.80 12.68 -3.88
CA LYS A 34 18.46 12.79 -3.26
C LYS A 34 17.49 11.72 -3.75
N THR A 35 17.54 11.40 -5.04
CA THR A 35 16.71 10.36 -5.66
C THR A 35 17.08 8.99 -5.12
N THR A 36 18.37 8.67 -5.07
CA THR A 36 18.87 7.39 -4.57
C THR A 36 18.53 7.21 -3.08
N ASP A 37 18.77 8.23 -2.26
CA ASP A 37 18.42 8.23 -0.83
C ASP A 37 16.91 8.04 -0.60
N THR A 38 16.09 8.69 -1.43
CA THR A 38 14.63 8.56 -1.35
C THR A 38 14.18 7.16 -1.72
N LEU A 39 14.76 6.56 -2.76
CA LEU A 39 14.46 5.19 -3.17
C LEU A 39 14.90 4.17 -2.12
N ASP A 40 16.11 4.31 -1.56
CA ASP A 40 16.59 3.47 -0.47
C ASP A 40 15.70 3.57 0.77
N TYR A 41 15.26 4.78 1.15
CA TYR A 41 14.30 4.98 2.23
C TYR A 41 12.98 4.23 1.98
N LEU A 42 12.43 4.34 0.77
CA LEU A 42 11.17 3.68 0.38
C LEU A 42 11.32 2.15 0.37
N GLN A 43 12.46 1.65 -0.10
CA GLN A 43 12.80 0.23 -0.09
C GLN A 43 12.93 -0.29 1.36
N LYS A 44 13.69 0.38 2.22
CA LYS A 44 13.83 0.00 3.63
C LYS A 44 12.51 0.04 4.37
N THR A 45 11.69 1.06 4.12
CA THR A 45 10.36 1.19 4.72
C THR A 45 9.45 0.05 4.29
N SER A 46 9.39 -0.27 2.99
CA SER A 46 8.58 -1.41 2.51
C SER A 46 9.09 -2.76 3.02
N ALA A 47 10.40 -2.96 3.09
CA ALA A 47 11.04 -4.15 3.66
C ALA A 47 10.73 -4.32 5.17
N TYR A 48 10.62 -3.22 5.93
CA TYR A 48 10.20 -3.27 7.32
C TYR A 48 8.75 -3.77 7.47
N TRP A 49 7.82 -3.24 6.66
CA TRP A 49 6.41 -3.61 6.74
C TRP A 49 6.15 -5.06 6.33
N ILE A 50 6.83 -5.56 5.29
CA ILE A 50 6.71 -6.97 4.93
C ILE A 50 7.28 -7.90 6.00
N ARG A 51 8.39 -7.52 6.65
CA ARG A 51 8.98 -8.31 7.75
C ARG A 51 8.02 -8.40 8.93
N THR A 52 7.45 -7.27 9.34
CA THR A 52 6.43 -7.20 10.38
C THR A 52 5.21 -8.05 10.01
N ASN A 53 4.76 -7.98 8.75
CA ASN A 53 3.64 -8.77 8.28
C ASN A 53 3.94 -10.27 8.25
N ASN A 54 5.13 -10.69 7.81
CA ASN A 54 5.57 -12.10 7.82
C ASN A 54 5.62 -12.69 9.24
N THR A 55 6.03 -11.90 10.24
CA THR A 55 5.94 -12.30 11.65
C THR A 55 4.48 -12.52 12.06
N ASN A 56 3.56 -11.66 11.59
CA ASN A 56 2.13 -11.87 11.81
C ASN A 56 1.60 -13.11 11.05
N VAL A 57 2.17 -13.49 9.90
CA VAL A 57 1.81 -14.73 9.15
C VAL A 57 2.10 -15.95 9.97
N GLN A 58 3.29 -15.99 10.56
CA GLN A 58 3.71 -17.11 11.39
C GLN A 58 2.80 -17.25 12.62
N LYS A 59 2.41 -16.13 13.23
CA LYS A 59 1.42 -16.11 14.33
C LYS A 59 0.04 -16.58 13.89
N LEU A 60 -0.41 -16.20 12.69
CA LEU A 60 -1.72 -16.59 12.17
C LEU A 60 -1.82 -18.09 11.87
N LYS A 61 -0.72 -18.74 11.44
CA LYS A 61 -0.65 -20.20 11.33
C LYS A 61 -0.89 -20.89 12.67
N GLY A 62 -0.37 -20.31 13.76
CA GLY A 62 -0.62 -20.77 15.12
C GLY A 62 -2.05 -20.53 15.62
N LEU A 63 -2.78 -19.59 15.00
CA LEU A 63 -4.17 -19.27 15.37
C LEU A 63 -5.20 -20.26 14.81
N LEU A 64 -4.82 -21.18 13.90
CA LEU A 64 -5.73 -22.22 13.38
C LEU A 64 -6.38 -23.06 14.50
N ILE A 65 -5.60 -23.43 15.52
CA ILE A 65 -6.09 -24.20 16.67
C ILE A 65 -7.10 -23.37 17.50
N PRO A 66 -6.77 -22.13 17.93
CA PRO A 66 -7.74 -21.21 18.52
C PRO A 66 -9.00 -20.98 17.68
N PHE A 67 -8.88 -20.86 16.35
CA PHE A 67 -10.04 -20.72 15.47
C PHE A 67 -10.95 -21.94 15.52
N LEU A 68 -10.40 -23.15 15.46
CA LEU A 68 -11.17 -24.39 15.63
C LEU A 68 -11.82 -24.47 17.02
N LEU A 69 -11.11 -24.07 18.07
CA LEU A 69 -11.66 -24.01 19.42
C LEU A 69 -12.84 -23.04 19.52
N VAL A 70 -12.77 -21.86 18.89
CA VAL A 70 -13.89 -20.90 18.87
C VAL A 70 -15.10 -21.48 18.14
N ILE A 71 -14.90 -22.19 17.03
CA ILE A 71 -16.00 -22.86 16.30
C ILE A 71 -16.67 -23.90 17.21
N ILE A 72 -15.88 -24.74 17.88
CA ILE A 72 -16.37 -25.75 18.82
C ILE A 72 -17.10 -25.08 19.99
N LEU A 73 -16.50 -24.06 20.62
CA LEU A 73 -17.08 -23.34 21.75
C LEU A 73 -18.41 -22.68 21.37
N LYS A 74 -18.50 -22.10 20.18
CA LYS A 74 -19.71 -21.46 19.67
C LYS A 74 -20.82 -22.48 19.41
N ALA A 75 -20.46 -23.68 18.94
CA ALA A 75 -21.42 -24.76 18.76
C ALA A 75 -21.98 -25.26 20.11
N PHE A 76 -21.15 -25.34 21.16
CA PHE A 76 -21.61 -25.72 22.50
C PHE A 76 -22.39 -24.62 23.23
N LEU A 77 -21.97 -23.35 23.13
CA LEU A 77 -22.61 -22.23 23.84
C LEU A 77 -23.89 -21.74 23.15
N MET A 78 -24.13 -22.12 21.90
CA MET A 78 -25.38 -21.89 21.18
C MET A 78 -26.18 -23.20 21.01
N ALA A 79 -26.04 -24.14 21.95
CA ALA A 79 -26.74 -25.43 21.94
C ALA A 79 -28.25 -25.28 21.71
N ASP A 80 -28.89 -24.30 22.36
CA ASP A 80 -30.33 -23.99 22.24
C ASP A 80 -30.76 -23.57 20.81
N LYS A 81 -29.80 -23.21 19.94
CA LYS A 81 -30.03 -22.87 18.53
C LYS A 81 -29.54 -23.96 17.57
N THR A 82 -29.04 -25.07 18.10
CA THR A 82 -28.42 -26.19 17.38
C THR A 82 -28.99 -27.53 17.83
N GLU A 83 -30.25 -27.56 18.24
CA GLU A 83 -30.94 -28.76 18.71
C GLU A 83 -31.02 -29.88 17.65
N THR A 84 -30.87 -29.53 16.35
CA THR A 84 -30.79 -30.49 15.25
C THR A 84 -29.36 -30.61 14.71
N ILE A 85 -29.01 -31.83 14.27
CA ILE A 85 -27.74 -32.11 13.57
C ILE A 85 -27.58 -31.21 12.34
N GLU A 86 -28.67 -30.86 11.65
CA GLU A 86 -28.67 -29.92 10.52
C GLU A 86 -28.30 -28.49 10.95
N ALA A 87 -28.89 -27.98 12.03
CA ALA A 87 -28.55 -26.66 12.55
C ALA A 87 -27.10 -26.58 13.05
N PHE A 88 -26.58 -27.66 13.62
CA PHE A 88 -25.18 -27.80 13.97
C PHE A 88 -24.27 -27.75 12.74
N ALA A 89 -24.59 -28.51 11.69
CA ALA A 89 -23.84 -28.52 10.44
C ALA A 89 -23.85 -27.15 9.74
N ILE A 90 -24.99 -26.45 9.73
CA ILE A 90 -25.12 -25.09 9.15
C ILE A 90 -24.25 -24.08 9.93
N ASN A 91 -24.22 -24.16 11.26
CA ASN A 91 -23.38 -23.27 12.06
C ASN A 91 -21.88 -23.51 11.84
N ILE A 92 -21.45 -24.76 11.69
CA ILE A 92 -20.08 -25.08 11.30
C ILE A 92 -19.78 -24.54 9.90
N GLY A 93 -20.65 -24.80 8.92
CA GLY A 93 -20.49 -24.36 7.54
C GLY A 93 -20.37 -22.84 7.42
N THR A 94 -21.25 -22.08 8.08
CA THR A 94 -21.19 -20.61 8.10
C THR A 94 -19.93 -20.10 8.80
N SER A 95 -19.47 -20.75 9.86
CA SER A 95 -18.24 -20.36 10.56
C SER A 95 -16.98 -20.63 9.72
N LEU A 96 -16.97 -21.70 8.93
CA LEU A 96 -15.93 -21.97 7.94
C LEU A 96 -15.91 -20.92 6.82
N ILE A 97 -17.08 -20.45 6.36
CA ILE A 97 -17.16 -19.35 5.38
C ILE A 97 -16.54 -18.06 5.95
N TYR A 98 -16.87 -17.70 7.20
CA TYR A 98 -16.27 -16.52 7.84
C TYR A 98 -14.76 -16.66 7.99
N MET A 99 -14.29 -17.85 8.38
CA MET A 99 -12.86 -18.15 8.45
C MET A 99 -12.18 -18.01 7.08
N ALA A 100 -12.81 -18.50 6.01
CA ALA A 100 -12.29 -18.35 4.65
C ALA A 100 -12.15 -16.88 4.25
N ILE A 101 -13.13 -16.03 4.57
CA ILE A 101 -13.06 -14.58 4.29
C ILE A 101 -11.91 -13.93 5.08
N ILE A 102 -11.72 -14.29 6.35
CA ILE A 102 -10.60 -13.82 7.17
C ILE A 102 -9.26 -14.22 6.54
N LEU A 103 -9.13 -15.46 6.06
CA LEU A 103 -7.94 -15.94 5.37
C LEU A 103 -7.71 -15.22 4.04
N ILE A 104 -8.75 -14.96 3.24
CA ILE A 104 -8.65 -14.18 2.00
C ILE A 104 -8.14 -12.76 2.30
N HIS A 105 -8.72 -12.09 3.29
CA HIS A 105 -8.24 -10.78 3.74
C HIS A 105 -6.75 -10.83 4.12
N TYR A 106 -6.37 -11.88 4.82
CA TYR A 106 -5.01 -12.10 5.26
C TYR A 106 -4.02 -12.27 4.09
N PHE A 107 -4.28 -13.22 3.19
CA PHE A 107 -3.44 -13.47 2.02
C PHE A 107 -3.35 -12.24 1.11
N THR A 108 -4.46 -11.52 0.94
CA THR A 108 -4.48 -10.27 0.17
C THR A 108 -3.56 -9.23 0.78
N THR A 109 -3.55 -9.11 2.11
CA THR A 109 -2.65 -8.19 2.83
C THR A 109 -1.18 -8.55 2.64
N VAL A 110 -0.84 -9.84 2.70
CA VAL A 110 0.53 -10.32 2.42
C VAL A 110 0.94 -10.00 0.98
N TRP A 111 0.07 -10.31 0.02
CA TRP A 111 0.32 -10.05 -1.39
C TRP A 111 0.53 -8.56 -1.66
N ILE A 112 -0.26 -7.69 -1.03
CA ILE A 112 -0.16 -6.23 -1.15
C ILE A 112 1.18 -5.72 -0.65
N PHE A 113 1.62 -6.12 0.56
CA PHE A 113 2.93 -5.69 1.07
C PHE A 113 4.09 -6.22 0.24
N LYS A 114 4.00 -7.46 -0.26
CA LYS A 114 5.00 -8.02 -1.19
C LYS A 114 5.05 -7.20 -2.47
N ARG A 115 3.90 -6.88 -3.05
CA ARG A 115 3.83 -6.08 -4.28
C ARG A 115 4.40 -4.68 -4.08
N GLN A 116 4.16 -4.06 -2.93
CA GLN A 116 4.74 -2.77 -2.58
C GLN A 116 6.28 -2.82 -2.54
N GLN A 117 6.84 -3.87 -1.92
CA GLN A 117 8.28 -4.05 -1.86
C GLN A 117 8.89 -4.27 -3.25
N GLU A 118 8.23 -5.06 -4.10
CA GLU A 118 8.67 -5.27 -5.49
C GLU A 118 8.76 -3.96 -6.29
N ILE A 119 7.83 -3.02 -6.07
CA ILE A 119 7.85 -1.71 -6.73
C ILE A 119 9.07 -0.89 -6.34
N PHE A 120 9.47 -0.93 -5.06
CA PHE A 120 10.63 -0.18 -4.55
C PHE A 120 11.93 -0.96 -4.59
N THR A 121 11.94 -2.18 -5.12
CA THR A 121 13.17 -2.93 -5.31
C THR A 121 13.91 -2.33 -6.50
N LEU A 122 14.99 -1.61 -6.20
CA LEU A 122 15.91 -1.07 -7.20
C LEU A 122 16.44 -2.22 -8.07
N ASN A 123 16.00 -2.28 -9.32
CA ASN A 123 16.77 -2.96 -10.35
C ASN A 123 17.92 -2.02 -10.73
N ASN A 124 19.13 -2.56 -10.81
CA ASN A 124 20.31 -1.87 -11.36
C ASN A 124 20.16 -1.65 -12.88
N THR A 125 19.06 -1.03 -13.30
CA THR A 125 18.90 -0.52 -14.66
C THR A 125 19.83 0.66 -14.82
N LYS A 126 20.62 0.66 -15.90
CA LYS A 126 21.63 1.68 -16.22
C LYS A 126 21.06 3.11 -16.34
N ASN A 127 19.73 3.27 -16.31
CA ASN A 127 19.03 4.55 -16.44
C ASN A 127 18.15 4.85 -15.20
N LEU A 128 18.60 5.80 -14.37
CA LEU A 128 17.89 6.27 -13.18
C LEU A 128 16.54 6.93 -13.53
N LYS A 129 16.49 7.70 -14.63
CA LYS A 129 15.29 8.42 -15.10
C LYS A 129 14.14 7.46 -15.40
N GLU A 130 14.42 6.41 -16.16
CA GLU A 130 13.44 5.36 -16.48
C GLU A 130 12.99 4.61 -15.24
N THR A 131 13.93 4.30 -14.35
CA THR A 131 13.65 3.59 -13.09
C THR A 131 12.69 4.39 -12.21
N VAL A 132 12.97 5.68 -11.99
CA VAL A 132 12.11 6.58 -11.20
C VAL A 132 10.74 6.74 -11.84
N ALA A 133 10.67 6.94 -13.16
CA ALA A 133 9.41 7.07 -13.87
C ALA A 133 8.52 5.82 -13.70
N LYS A 134 9.11 4.64 -13.84
CA LYS A 134 8.42 3.36 -13.66
C LYS A 134 7.93 3.18 -12.22
N ILE A 135 8.78 3.48 -11.23
CA ILE A 135 8.42 3.35 -9.81
C ILE A 135 7.23 4.26 -9.47
N ILE A 136 7.23 5.50 -9.94
CA ILE A 136 6.12 6.45 -9.69
C ILE A 136 4.81 5.94 -10.32
N ASP A 137 4.86 5.47 -11.56
CA ASP A 137 3.70 4.95 -12.28
C ASP A 137 3.15 3.68 -11.63
N ASP A 138 4.01 2.69 -11.39
CA ASP A 138 3.64 1.42 -10.75
C ASP A 138 3.10 1.65 -9.34
N PHE A 139 3.71 2.55 -8.54
CA PHE A 139 3.21 2.87 -7.21
C PHE A 139 1.84 3.55 -7.24
N THR A 140 1.62 4.48 -8.17
CA THR A 140 0.33 5.17 -8.31
C THR A 140 -0.78 4.18 -8.67
N LYS A 141 -0.53 3.29 -9.64
CA LYS A 141 -1.46 2.23 -10.05
C LYS A 141 -1.71 1.24 -8.91
N TYR A 142 -0.65 0.85 -8.20
CA TYR A 142 -0.74 -0.02 -7.02
C TYR A 142 -1.62 0.61 -5.94
N TYR A 143 -1.43 1.89 -5.64
CA TYR A 143 -2.19 2.59 -4.61
C TYR A 143 -3.69 2.62 -4.89
N VAL A 144 -4.08 2.88 -6.14
CA VAL A 144 -5.50 2.83 -6.55
C VAL A 144 -6.06 1.42 -6.41
N LYS A 145 -5.35 0.41 -6.94
CA LYS A 145 -5.78 -1.01 -6.84
C LYS A 145 -5.93 -1.47 -5.39
N PHE A 146 -4.98 -1.11 -4.54
CA PHE A 146 -5.01 -1.38 -3.10
C PHE A 146 -6.29 -0.87 -2.45
N ASN A 147 -6.64 0.41 -2.67
CA ASN A 147 -7.82 1.01 -2.06
C ASN A 147 -9.11 0.35 -2.56
N ILE A 148 -9.20 0.05 -3.85
CA ILE A 148 -10.37 -0.63 -4.44
C ILE A 148 -10.55 -2.01 -3.79
N ILE A 149 -9.49 -2.81 -3.70
CA ILE A 149 -9.56 -4.14 -3.08
C ILE A 149 -10.07 -4.04 -1.65
N TYR A 150 -9.49 -3.14 -0.83
CA TYR A 150 -9.87 -3.01 0.57
C TYR A 150 -11.24 -2.37 0.80
N MET A 151 -11.72 -1.54 -0.12
CA MET A 151 -13.08 -1.01 -0.07
C MET A 151 -14.14 -2.12 -0.07
N PHE A 152 -13.91 -3.21 -0.82
CA PHE A 152 -14.81 -4.36 -0.85
C PHE A 152 -14.48 -5.42 0.20
N LEU A 153 -13.18 -5.61 0.48
CA LEU A 153 -12.71 -6.68 1.36
C LEU A 153 -12.92 -6.37 2.84
N TYR A 154 -12.77 -5.11 3.27
CA TYR A 154 -12.95 -4.73 4.67
C TYR A 154 -14.37 -4.93 5.21
N PRO A 155 -15.46 -4.56 4.51
CA PRO A 155 -16.80 -4.84 4.97
C PRO A 155 -17.04 -6.34 5.21
N ALA A 156 -16.63 -7.19 4.26
CA ALA A 156 -16.76 -8.64 4.39
C ALA A 156 -15.90 -9.20 5.53
N TYR A 157 -14.67 -8.69 5.68
CA TYR A 157 -13.77 -9.05 6.76
C TYR A 157 -14.33 -8.68 8.14
N PHE A 158 -14.75 -7.44 8.35
CA PHE A 158 -15.29 -7.01 9.64
C PHE A 158 -16.60 -7.72 9.99
N TYR A 159 -17.47 -7.93 9.00
CA TYR A 159 -18.67 -8.72 9.18
C TYR A 159 -18.33 -10.14 9.65
N SER A 160 -17.36 -10.78 8.99
CA SER A 160 -16.90 -12.12 9.33
C SER A 160 -16.29 -12.17 10.73
N ILE A 161 -15.42 -11.22 11.09
CA ILE A 161 -14.80 -11.13 12.41
C ILE A 161 -15.85 -10.96 13.52
N ILE A 162 -16.78 -10.02 13.35
CA ILE A 162 -17.83 -9.78 14.35
C ILE A 162 -18.68 -11.05 14.49
N LYS A 163 -19.19 -11.61 13.39
CA LYS A 163 -19.99 -12.84 13.43
C LYS A 163 -19.22 -14.05 13.97
N PHE A 164 -17.91 -14.10 13.78
CA PHE A 164 -17.07 -15.19 14.25
C PHE A 164 -16.81 -15.10 15.76
N ILE A 165 -16.58 -13.90 16.28
CA ILE A 165 -16.19 -13.68 17.70
C ILE A 165 -17.39 -13.47 18.62
N THR A 166 -18.52 -12.94 18.12
CA THR A 166 -19.68 -12.68 18.97
C THR A 166 -20.51 -13.94 19.22
N PHE A 167 -20.76 -14.22 20.50
CA PHE A 167 -21.68 -15.27 20.96
C PHE A 167 -23.14 -14.80 21.09
N TRP A 168 -23.42 -13.53 20.77
CA TRP A 168 -24.78 -12.99 20.65
C TRP A 168 -25.09 -12.63 19.20
N THR A 169 -26.38 -12.49 18.87
CA THR A 169 -26.85 -12.04 17.55
C THR A 169 -27.17 -10.55 17.61
N PRO A 170 -26.23 -9.65 17.28
CA PRO A 170 -26.55 -8.23 17.17
C PRO A 170 -27.59 -8.03 16.06
N SER A 171 -28.42 -7.00 16.19
CA SER A 171 -29.35 -6.67 15.11
C SER A 171 -28.58 -6.36 13.82
N THR A 172 -29.17 -6.68 12.68
CA THR A 172 -28.54 -6.48 11.37
C THR A 172 -28.11 -5.02 11.17
N ASN A 173 -28.92 -4.07 11.64
CA ASN A 173 -28.61 -2.64 11.54
C ASN A 173 -27.35 -2.26 12.32
N ILE A 174 -27.21 -2.74 13.56
CA ILE A 174 -26.02 -2.47 14.39
C ILE A 174 -24.79 -3.08 13.72
N LEU A 175 -24.90 -4.33 13.24
CA LEU A 175 -23.80 -5.02 12.59
C LEU A 175 -23.32 -4.29 11.33
N LEU A 176 -24.24 -3.89 10.46
CA LEU A 176 -23.91 -3.15 9.24
C LEU A 176 -23.27 -1.78 9.57
N LEU A 177 -23.82 -1.06 10.56
CA LEU A 177 -23.26 0.22 10.99
C LEU A 177 -21.84 0.06 11.55
N THR A 178 -21.60 -0.93 12.41
CA THR A 178 -20.27 -1.22 12.94
C THR A 178 -19.29 -1.58 11.84
N CYS A 179 -19.70 -2.42 10.86
CA CYS A 179 -18.85 -2.76 9.73
C CYS A 179 -18.49 -1.55 8.87
N ALA A 180 -19.46 -0.66 8.62
CA ALA A 180 -19.24 0.58 7.87
C ALA A 180 -18.25 1.50 8.60
N LEU A 181 -18.45 1.73 9.90
CA LEU A 181 -17.56 2.57 10.72
C LEU A 181 -16.14 2.02 10.77
N LEU A 182 -15.98 0.71 11.01
CA LEU A 182 -14.67 0.06 11.03
C LEU A 182 -13.98 0.13 9.67
N THR A 183 -14.72 -0.04 8.58
CA THR A 183 -14.20 0.08 7.21
C THR A 183 -13.69 1.50 6.95
N ILE A 184 -14.51 2.52 7.22
CA ILE A 184 -14.13 3.93 7.03
C ILE A 184 -12.91 4.27 7.88
N PHE A 185 -12.92 3.89 9.16
CA PHE A 185 -11.82 4.15 10.08
C PHE A 185 -10.51 3.51 9.61
N THR A 186 -10.56 2.25 9.16
CA THR A 186 -9.37 1.52 8.70
C THR A 186 -8.82 2.09 7.41
N LEU A 187 -9.68 2.46 6.45
CA LEU A 187 -9.28 3.13 5.23
C LEU A 187 -8.68 4.52 5.51
N ALA A 188 -9.28 5.29 6.41
CA ALA A 188 -8.77 6.61 6.80
C ALA A 188 -7.39 6.52 7.44
N ILE A 189 -7.19 5.58 8.38
CA ILE A 189 -5.86 5.33 8.97
C ILE A 189 -4.88 4.85 7.91
N GLY A 190 -5.27 3.92 7.03
CA GLY A 190 -4.43 3.44 5.94
C GLY A 190 -3.98 4.58 5.02
N HIS A 191 -4.90 5.48 4.66
CA HIS A 191 -4.60 6.67 3.87
C HIS A 191 -3.68 7.65 4.61
N LEU A 192 -3.92 7.89 5.90
CA LEU A 192 -3.06 8.74 6.71
C LEU A 192 -1.63 8.19 6.80
N LEU A 193 -1.48 6.89 7.04
CA LEU A 193 -0.18 6.22 7.04
C LEU A 193 0.51 6.31 5.68
N HIS A 194 -0.25 6.26 4.58
CA HIS A 194 0.27 6.48 3.23
C HIS A 194 0.81 7.91 3.06
N ILE A 195 0.05 8.92 3.49
CA ILE A 195 0.49 10.32 3.43
C ILE A 195 1.79 10.50 4.20
N LEU A 196 1.83 10.07 5.46
CA LEU A 196 2.96 10.30 6.35
C LEU A 196 4.26 9.61 5.90
N LYS A 197 4.16 8.43 5.26
CA LYS A 197 5.34 7.62 4.93
C LYS A 197 5.77 7.70 3.47
N TYR A 198 4.82 7.88 2.55
CA TYR A 198 5.07 7.68 1.12
C TYR A 198 4.78 8.94 0.29
N SER A 199 3.75 9.74 0.60
CA SER A 199 3.33 10.86 -0.26
C SER A 199 4.47 11.84 -0.55
N ASP A 200 5.16 12.32 0.49
CA ASP A 200 6.18 13.35 0.31
C ASP A 200 7.41 12.83 -0.42
N LYS A 201 7.75 11.56 -0.21
CA LYS A 201 8.84 10.88 -0.93
C LYS A 201 8.50 10.67 -2.40
N ILE A 202 7.28 10.26 -2.72
CA ILE A 202 6.80 10.14 -4.11
C ILE A 202 6.72 11.52 -4.79
N LYS A 203 6.29 12.56 -4.07
CA LYS A 203 6.32 13.95 -4.59
C LYS A 203 7.76 14.39 -4.89
N SER A 204 8.71 14.13 -3.99
CA SER A 204 10.12 14.42 -4.22
C SER A 204 10.66 13.71 -5.45
N LEU A 205 10.34 12.42 -5.65
CA LEU A 205 10.73 11.68 -6.85
C LEU A 205 10.11 12.26 -8.13
N LYS A 206 8.85 12.75 -8.08
CA LYS A 206 8.22 13.43 -9.22
C LYS A 206 8.91 14.74 -9.57
N THR A 207 9.29 15.54 -8.57
CA THR A 207 10.05 16.79 -8.77
C THR A 207 11.40 16.50 -9.39
N ASN A 208 12.17 15.58 -8.80
CA ASN A 208 13.49 15.19 -9.32
C ASN A 208 13.40 14.62 -10.75
N LEU A 209 12.35 13.85 -11.07
CA LEU A 209 12.13 13.32 -12.42
C LEU A 209 11.80 14.42 -13.43
N LYS A 210 11.08 15.47 -13.00
CA LYS A 210 10.77 16.62 -13.85
C LYS A 210 12.05 17.39 -14.19
N GLU A 211 12.88 17.66 -13.18
CA GLU A 211 14.19 18.31 -13.36
C GLU A 211 15.10 17.47 -14.30
N LEU A 212 15.12 16.14 -14.16
CA LEU A 212 15.86 15.24 -15.08
C LEU A 212 15.25 15.12 -16.50
N LYS A 213 14.04 15.65 -16.74
CA LYS A 213 13.36 15.62 -18.04
C LYS A 213 13.49 16.92 -18.82
N GLU A 214 13.72 18.05 -18.14
CA GLU A 214 13.83 19.36 -18.79
C GLU A 214 15.23 19.56 -19.44
N ASP A 215 16.24 18.76 -19.05
CA ASP A 215 17.64 18.88 -19.53
C ASP A 215 18.11 17.81 -20.54
N PHE A 216 17.26 16.86 -20.94
CA PHE A 216 17.55 15.80 -21.93
C PHE A 216 16.39 15.62 -22.91
#